data_AF-F0Y231-F1
#
_entry.id   AF-F0Y231-F1
#
_cell.length_a   1.000
_cell.length_b   1.000
_cell.length_c   1.000
_cell.angle_alpha   90.00
_cell.angle_beta   90.00
_cell.angle_gamma   90.00
#
_symmetry.space_group_name_H-M   'P 1'
#
loop_
_entity.id
_entity.type
_entity.pdbx_description
1 polymer ?
#
loop_
_entity_poly.entity_id
_entity_poly.type
_entity_poly.pdbx_seq_one_letter_code
_entity_poly.pdbx_strand_id
1 'polypeptide(L)'
;MASKALEIELRRPASASRGGARGHRRDGVLRVAFASTAERDACWKALKSRPELAAACVDDRLLSDATRAWQTKELDNFSYLALLNQVADRSLHDLSQYPVFPWVVADYESERLDLDDPKTFRDLTKPVGALCPRRLANFRERYAHMPGPEDAPFLYGTHYSTPGYVLFFLVRCVPEYMLCLQNGKFDAADRMFDSVRDAWTSVRSASTDLKELIPEFYDGDGEFLVNGRNVPLGVTQAGERLGDVKLPPWARNPADFVKRCRAALESDYVSARLHHWIDLVFGCKQRSIDDDNVFHPLTYEGTVDLDKVGEERERTALELQIDEFGQTPRKLFFAPHVRR
;
A
#
# COMPACT_ATOMS: atom_id res chain seq x y z
N MET A 1 9.39 -14.65 8.03
CA MET A 1 10.30 -14.23 9.11
C MET A 1 9.60 -13.11 9.87
N ALA A 2 9.37 -13.30 11.16
CA ALA A 2 8.84 -12.23 11.99
C ALA A 2 9.77 -11.01 11.90
N SER A 3 9.22 -9.83 11.59
CA SER A 3 9.97 -8.58 11.40
C SER A 3 11.03 -8.36 12.48
N LYS A 4 12.31 -8.15 12.12
CA LYS A 4 13.37 -7.82 13.09
C LYS A 4 13.22 -6.40 13.65
N ALA A 5 12.08 -5.71 13.46
CA ALA A 5 11.83 -4.36 13.93
C ALA A 5 10.64 -4.27 14.91
N LEU A 6 10.67 -3.24 15.76
CA LEU A 6 9.53 -2.77 16.55
C LEU A 6 9.18 -1.34 16.15
N GLU A 7 7.89 -1.05 16.00
CA GLU A 7 7.40 0.31 15.84
C GLU A 7 6.71 0.76 17.14
N ILE A 8 7.12 1.93 17.64
CA ILE A 8 6.70 2.47 18.93
C ILE A 8 6.09 3.85 18.70
N GLU A 9 4.79 3.97 18.93
CA GLU A 9 4.07 5.24 18.90
C GLU A 9 4.38 6.05 20.17
N LEU A 10 4.95 7.25 19.99
CA LEU A 10 5.34 8.16 21.05
C LEU A 10 4.24 9.21 21.28
N ARG A 11 3.41 8.97 22.30
CA ARG A 11 2.37 9.91 22.72
C ARG A 11 2.89 10.86 23.80
N ARG A 12 2.65 12.17 23.64
CA ARG A 12 2.95 13.14 24.70
C ARG A 12 1.84 13.15 25.77
N PRO A 13 2.19 13.30 27.06
CA PRO A 13 1.20 13.38 28.14
C PRO A 13 0.27 14.60 27.97
N ALA A 14 -1.02 14.40 28.22
CA ALA A 14 -2.08 15.40 28.01
C ALA A 14 -1.89 16.71 28.81
N SER A 15 -1.09 16.70 29.88
CA SER A 15 -0.86 17.83 30.79
C SER A 15 -0.01 18.97 30.21
N ALA A 16 0.59 18.81 29.02
CA ALA A 16 1.45 19.83 28.41
C ALA A 16 0.70 20.88 27.54
N SER A 17 -0.64 20.87 27.49
CA SER A 17 -1.43 21.78 26.63
C SER A 17 -2.17 22.88 27.41
N ARG A 18 -1.44 23.88 27.90
CA ARG A 18 -2.00 25.22 28.17
C ARG A 18 -1.55 26.17 27.07
N GLY A 19 -2.27 26.19 25.95
CA GLY A 19 -2.01 27.13 24.86
C GLY A 19 -2.82 26.78 23.63
N GLY A 20 -3.86 27.57 23.35
CA GLY A 20 -4.78 27.36 22.23
C GLY A 20 -4.11 27.58 20.89
N ALA A 21 -3.73 26.50 20.21
CA ALA A 21 -3.57 26.45 18.77
C ALA A 21 -3.98 25.06 18.31
N ARG A 22 -5.05 24.96 17.51
CA ARG A 22 -5.45 23.73 16.81
C ARG A 22 -4.47 23.45 15.65
N GLY A 23 -3.19 23.29 15.96
CA GLY A 23 -2.21 22.71 15.06
C GLY A 23 -2.28 21.18 15.18
N HIS A 24 -2.23 20.46 14.05
CA HIS A 24 -2.14 19.00 14.00
C HIS A 24 -1.09 18.50 15.01
N ARG A 25 -1.56 17.78 16.05
CA ARG A 25 -0.69 17.10 17.02
C ARG A 25 0.06 16.01 16.26
N ARG A 26 1.37 16.16 16.05
CA ARG A 26 2.19 15.07 15.52
C ARG A 26 2.72 14.25 16.70
N ASP A 27 2.01 13.17 17.02
CA ASP A 27 2.60 12.08 17.79
C ASP A 27 3.79 11.52 16.97
N GLY A 28 4.89 11.19 17.65
CA GLY A 28 6.10 10.69 16.99
C GLY A 28 6.04 9.18 16.81
N VAL A 29 6.74 8.61 15.85
CA VAL A 29 6.89 7.16 15.72
C VAL A 29 8.38 6.82 15.70
N LEU A 30 8.77 5.82 16.49
CA LEU A 30 10.12 5.28 16.52
C LEU A 30 10.10 3.84 15.99
N ARG A 31 10.82 3.60 14.88
CA ARG A 31 11.09 2.25 14.37
C ARG A 31 12.48 1.82 14.81
N VAL A 32 12.57 0.71 15.53
CA VAL A 32 13.84 0.13 16.03
C VAL A 32 14.07 -1.19 15.34
N ALA A 33 15.13 -1.30 14.54
CA ALA A 33 15.58 -2.55 13.95
C ALA A 33 16.63 -3.23 14.86
N PHE A 34 16.54 -4.56 14.98
CA PHE A 34 17.41 -5.37 15.83
C PHE A 34 18.25 -6.32 14.98
N ALA A 35 19.41 -6.75 15.51
CA ALA A 35 20.28 -7.69 14.80
C ALA A 35 19.65 -9.08 14.68
N SER A 36 18.80 -9.46 15.65
CA SER A 36 18.09 -10.73 15.66
C SER A 36 16.67 -10.61 16.21
N THR A 37 15.82 -11.59 15.86
CA THR A 37 14.48 -11.75 16.43
C THR A 37 14.52 -11.96 17.94
N ALA A 38 15.55 -12.62 18.47
CA ALA A 38 15.75 -12.84 19.89
C ALA A 38 15.96 -11.53 20.67
N GLU A 39 16.78 -10.60 20.15
CA GLU A 39 16.97 -9.27 20.74
C GLU A 39 15.68 -8.44 20.71
N ARG A 40 14.99 -8.47 19.56
CA ARG A 40 13.69 -7.82 19.35
C ARG A 40 12.64 -8.33 20.34
N ASP A 41 12.56 -9.66 20.54
CA ASP A 41 11.64 -10.30 21.48
C ASP A 41 11.99 -9.98 22.93
N ALA A 42 13.28 -9.91 23.27
CA ALA A 42 13.74 -9.50 24.59
C ALA A 42 13.35 -8.05 24.90
N CYS A 43 13.55 -7.13 23.94
CA CYS A 43 13.13 -5.74 24.06
C CYS A 43 11.60 -5.63 24.20
N TRP A 44 10.85 -6.34 23.36
CA TRP A 44 9.39 -6.39 23.43
C TRP A 44 8.90 -6.89 24.79
N LYS A 45 9.49 -7.96 25.31
CA LYS A 45 9.15 -8.51 26.63
C LYS A 45 9.46 -7.52 27.75
N ALA A 46 10.57 -6.79 27.65
CA ALA A 46 10.90 -5.73 28.59
C ALA A 46 9.88 -4.58 28.55
N LEU A 47 9.45 -4.13 27.36
CA LEU A 47 8.41 -3.11 27.22
C LEU A 47 7.06 -3.59 27.77
N LYS A 48 6.63 -4.81 27.43
CA LYS A 48 5.38 -5.42 27.92
C LYS A 48 5.37 -5.71 29.42
N SER A 49 6.53 -5.76 30.08
CA SER A 49 6.57 -5.90 31.54
C SER A 49 6.01 -4.68 32.28
N ARG A 50 5.85 -3.55 31.57
CA ARG A 50 5.26 -2.31 32.10
C ARG A 50 3.74 -2.31 31.86
N PRO A 51 2.89 -2.28 32.90
CA PRO A 51 1.43 -2.38 32.75
C PRO A 51 0.84 -1.31 31.82
N GLU A 52 1.32 -0.06 31.93
CA GLU A 52 0.90 1.05 31.09
C GLU A 52 1.20 0.85 29.59
N LEU A 53 2.26 0.13 29.24
CA LEU A 53 2.61 -0.18 27.85
C LEU A 53 1.93 -1.46 27.36
N ALA A 54 1.79 -2.46 28.24
CA ALA A 54 1.11 -3.71 27.92
C ALA A 54 -0.34 -3.49 27.47
N ALA A 55 -1.05 -2.55 28.10
CA ALA A 55 -2.41 -2.17 27.73
C ALA A 55 -2.51 -1.45 26.37
N ALA A 56 -1.40 -0.89 25.87
CA ALA A 56 -1.34 -0.19 24.59
C ALA A 56 -0.81 -1.09 23.45
N CYS A 57 -0.38 -2.33 23.75
CA CYS A 57 0.09 -3.24 22.74
C CYS A 57 -1.07 -3.74 21.87
N VAL A 58 -0.82 -3.81 20.56
CA VAL A 58 -1.65 -4.57 19.64
C VAL A 58 -1.63 -6.05 20.07
N ASP A 59 -2.81 -6.61 20.28
CA ASP A 59 -3.01 -8.03 20.54
C ASP A 59 -4.05 -8.63 19.58
N ASP A 60 -4.22 -9.95 19.61
CA ASP A 60 -5.16 -10.65 18.71
C ASP A 60 -6.63 -10.23 18.91
N ARG A 61 -6.95 -9.61 20.05
CA ARG A 61 -8.31 -9.09 20.31
C ARG A 61 -8.56 -7.82 19.51
N LEU A 62 -7.54 -6.99 19.28
CA LEU A 62 -7.67 -5.77 18.49
C LEU A 62 -8.26 -6.06 17.10
N LEU A 63 -7.75 -7.06 16.40
CA LEU A 63 -8.22 -7.40 15.06
C LEU A 63 -9.68 -7.87 15.09
N SER A 64 -10.03 -8.70 16.06
CA SER A 64 -11.40 -9.23 16.23
C SER A 64 -12.40 -8.12 16.57
N ASP A 65 -12.03 -7.22 17.48
CA ASP A 65 -12.86 -6.09 17.90
C ASP A 65 -13.00 -5.05 16.78
N ALA A 66 -11.91 -4.75 16.06
CA ALA A 66 -11.94 -3.86 14.90
C ALA A 66 -12.80 -4.44 13.77
N THR A 67 -12.71 -5.74 13.51
CA THR A 67 -13.56 -6.43 12.52
C THR A 67 -15.03 -6.28 12.89
N ARG A 68 -15.39 -6.53 14.16
CA ARG A 68 -16.76 -6.37 14.65
C ARG A 68 -17.25 -4.92 14.52
N ALA A 69 -16.44 -3.95 14.96
CA ALA A 69 -16.78 -2.53 14.87
C ALA A 69 -16.94 -2.08 13.41
N TRP A 70 -16.13 -2.61 12.50
CA TRP A 70 -16.27 -2.35 11.08
C TRP A 70 -17.59 -2.88 10.55
N GLN A 71 -17.96 -4.14 10.86
CA GLN A 71 -19.24 -4.74 10.48
C GLN A 71 -20.45 -3.98 11.04
N THR A 72 -20.38 -3.49 12.27
CA THR A 72 -21.47 -2.72 12.90
C THR A 72 -21.50 -1.24 12.47
N LYS A 73 -20.61 -0.84 11.54
CA LYS A 73 -20.44 0.54 11.05
C LYS A 73 -19.94 1.54 12.11
N GLU A 74 -19.42 1.06 13.24
CA GLU A 74 -18.74 1.87 14.26
C GLU A 74 -17.34 2.30 13.82
N LEU A 75 -16.69 1.50 12.96
CA LEU A 75 -15.41 1.81 12.32
C LEU A 75 -15.62 1.95 10.81
N ASP A 76 -15.10 3.02 10.20
CA ASP A 76 -15.21 3.27 8.77
C ASP A 76 -14.22 2.41 7.94
N ASN A 77 -14.40 2.38 6.62
CA ASN A 77 -13.60 1.51 5.74
C ASN A 77 -12.13 1.88 5.77
N PHE A 78 -11.81 3.17 5.68
CA PHE A 78 -10.41 3.61 5.72
C PHE A 78 -9.72 3.29 7.05
N SER A 79 -10.36 3.58 8.18
CA SER A 79 -9.78 3.29 9.50
C SER A 79 -9.60 1.79 9.69
N TYR A 80 -10.53 0.98 9.16
CA TYR A 80 -10.36 -0.47 9.15
C TYR A 80 -9.16 -0.89 8.29
N LEU A 81 -9.04 -0.39 7.06
CA LEU A 81 -7.90 -0.67 6.18
C LEU A 81 -6.55 -0.19 6.76
N ALA A 82 -6.53 0.97 7.41
CA ALA A 82 -5.35 1.49 8.09
C ALA A 82 -4.90 0.56 9.23
N LEU A 83 -5.85 0.06 10.02
CA LEU A 83 -5.59 -0.91 11.07
C LEU A 83 -5.11 -2.25 10.50
N LEU A 84 -5.73 -2.77 9.43
CA LEU A 84 -5.26 -4.00 8.78
C LEU A 84 -3.82 -3.86 8.28
N ASN A 85 -3.49 -2.72 7.65
CA ASN A 85 -2.12 -2.43 7.23
C ASN A 85 -1.16 -2.43 8.43
N GLN A 86 -1.49 -1.72 9.51
CA GLN A 86 -0.68 -1.67 10.72
C GLN A 86 -0.45 -3.06 11.33
N VAL A 87 -1.51 -3.87 11.45
CA VAL A 87 -1.44 -5.24 11.99
C VAL A 87 -0.69 -6.19 11.03
N ALA A 88 -0.63 -5.87 9.74
CA ALA A 88 0.16 -6.58 8.74
C ALA A 88 1.60 -6.04 8.59
N ASP A 89 2.10 -5.35 9.62
CA ASP A 89 3.45 -4.79 9.74
C ASP A 89 3.78 -3.69 8.71
N ARG A 90 2.75 -3.02 8.16
CA ARG A 90 2.90 -1.89 7.23
C ARG A 90 2.99 -0.56 7.97
N SER A 91 3.79 0.39 7.45
CA SER A 91 4.02 1.68 8.09
C SER A 91 4.30 2.80 7.10
N LEU A 92 3.79 4.01 7.38
CA LEU A 92 4.10 5.22 6.62
C LEU A 92 5.59 5.62 6.73
N HIS A 93 6.34 5.00 7.64
CA HIS A 93 7.76 5.26 7.87
C HIS A 93 8.67 4.23 7.20
N ASP A 94 8.12 3.26 6.46
CA ASP A 94 8.89 2.27 5.71
C ASP A 94 8.34 2.17 4.27
N LEU A 95 9.11 2.67 3.31
CA LEU A 95 8.71 2.64 1.89
C LEU A 95 8.63 1.21 1.31
N SER A 96 9.38 0.25 1.86
CA SER A 96 9.35 -1.16 1.43
C SER A 96 8.09 -1.88 1.91
N GLN A 97 7.48 -1.37 2.97
CA GLN A 97 6.27 -1.91 3.62
C GLN A 97 5.23 -0.81 3.83
N TYR A 98 5.05 0.04 2.83
CA TYR A 98 4.10 1.13 2.90
C TYR A 98 2.64 0.61 2.94
N PRO A 99 1.71 1.30 3.62
CA PRO A 99 0.30 0.90 3.62
C PRO A 99 -0.28 0.85 2.21
N VAL A 100 -1.05 -0.19 1.95
CA VAL A 100 -1.68 -0.47 0.66
C VAL A 100 -3.17 -0.26 0.77
N PHE A 101 -3.74 0.47 -0.18
CA PHE A 101 -5.16 0.74 -0.32
C PHE A 101 -5.64 0.37 -1.73
N PRO A 102 -6.90 -0.08 -1.90
CA PRO A 102 -7.40 -0.45 -3.22
C PRO A 102 -7.53 0.78 -4.12
N TRP A 103 -7.38 0.61 -5.43
CA TRP A 103 -8.14 1.44 -6.37
C TRP A 103 -9.64 1.23 -6.14
N VAL A 104 -10.39 2.31 -5.86
CA VAL A 104 -11.86 2.24 -5.70
C VAL A 104 -12.58 2.77 -6.93
N VAL A 105 -12.21 3.97 -7.37
CA VAL A 105 -12.82 4.62 -8.53
C VAL A 105 -12.22 4.04 -9.82
N ALA A 106 -13.08 3.80 -10.81
CA ALA A 106 -12.73 3.34 -12.15
C ALA A 106 -13.01 4.39 -13.24
N ASP A 107 -13.69 5.48 -12.87
CA ASP A 107 -14.03 6.60 -13.76
C ASP A 107 -13.21 7.85 -13.42
N TYR A 108 -12.26 8.16 -14.30
CA TYR A 108 -11.41 9.35 -14.23
C TYR A 108 -11.59 10.25 -15.46
N GLU A 109 -12.68 10.07 -16.21
CA GLU A 109 -12.93 10.76 -17.47
C GLU A 109 -14.22 11.59 -17.45
N SER A 110 -15.24 11.16 -16.69
CA SER A 110 -16.51 11.87 -16.60
C SER A 110 -16.40 13.22 -15.88
N GLU A 111 -17.26 14.16 -16.27
CA GLU A 111 -17.45 15.47 -15.60
C GLU A 111 -18.01 15.34 -14.18
N ARG A 112 -18.68 14.22 -13.87
CA ARG A 112 -19.29 13.95 -12.57
C ARG A 112 -18.95 12.54 -12.12
N LEU A 113 -18.59 12.42 -10.85
CA LEU A 113 -18.41 11.13 -10.20
C LEU A 113 -19.75 10.67 -9.61
N ASP A 114 -20.41 9.72 -10.27
CA ASP A 114 -21.69 9.16 -9.84
C ASP A 114 -21.46 7.95 -8.94
N LEU A 115 -21.72 8.07 -7.64
CA LEU A 115 -21.52 6.98 -6.68
C LEU A 115 -22.67 5.97 -6.67
N ASP A 116 -23.74 6.22 -7.44
CA ASP A 116 -24.86 5.30 -7.62
C ASP A 116 -24.68 4.40 -8.86
N ASP A 117 -23.77 4.74 -9.79
CA ASP A 117 -23.44 3.89 -10.95
C ASP A 117 -22.37 2.84 -10.58
N PRO A 118 -22.67 1.53 -10.65
CA PRO A 118 -21.67 0.48 -10.45
C PRO A 118 -20.44 0.58 -11.35
N LYS A 119 -20.54 1.21 -12.54
CA LYS A 119 -19.42 1.39 -13.47
C LYS A 119 -18.37 2.38 -12.96
N THR A 120 -18.73 3.23 -12.01
CA THR A 120 -17.79 4.15 -11.36
C THR A 120 -16.80 3.41 -10.48
N PHE A 121 -17.08 2.17 -10.09
CA PHE A 121 -16.26 1.40 -9.16
C PHE A 121 -15.45 0.32 -9.86
N ARG A 122 -14.23 0.12 -9.35
CA ARG A 122 -13.43 -1.07 -9.66
C ARG A 122 -14.13 -2.34 -9.14
N ASP A 123 -13.96 -3.44 -9.86
CA ASP A 123 -14.22 -4.78 -9.35
C ASP A 123 -13.22 -5.17 -8.25
N LEU A 124 -13.64 -5.09 -6.99
CA LEU A 124 -12.85 -5.43 -5.80
C LEU A 124 -12.65 -6.94 -5.59
N THR A 125 -13.28 -7.79 -6.42
CA THR A 125 -13.08 -9.25 -6.35
C THR A 125 -11.83 -9.72 -7.09
N LYS A 126 -11.19 -8.82 -7.84
CA LYS A 126 -10.05 -9.11 -8.71
C LYS A 126 -8.84 -8.28 -8.31
N PRO A 127 -7.61 -8.82 -8.37
CA PRO A 127 -6.40 -8.01 -8.30
C PRO A 127 -6.26 -7.13 -9.54
N VAL A 128 -5.40 -6.10 -9.48
CA VAL A 128 -5.13 -5.17 -10.60
C VAL A 128 -4.86 -5.94 -11.90
N GLY A 129 -3.98 -6.95 -11.83
CA GLY A 129 -3.58 -7.77 -12.98
C GLY A 129 -4.74 -8.42 -13.73
N ALA A 130 -5.82 -8.75 -13.02
CA ALA A 130 -6.99 -9.44 -13.54
C ALA A 130 -8.13 -8.51 -14.03
N LEU A 131 -8.00 -7.18 -13.89
CA LEU A 131 -9.03 -6.23 -14.34
C LEU A 131 -9.23 -6.19 -15.85
N CYS A 132 -8.21 -6.56 -16.64
CA CYS A 132 -8.26 -6.56 -18.10
C CYS A 132 -8.15 -8.01 -18.61
N PRO A 133 -9.22 -8.61 -19.19
CA PRO A 133 -9.22 -10.01 -19.60
C PRO A 133 -8.12 -10.37 -20.60
N ARG A 134 -7.85 -9.49 -21.57
CA ARG A 134 -6.79 -9.71 -22.57
C ARG A 134 -5.40 -9.76 -21.91
N ARG A 135 -5.15 -8.85 -20.96
CA ARG A 135 -3.87 -8.83 -20.23
C ARG A 135 -3.74 -10.04 -19.33
N LEU A 136 -4.82 -10.44 -18.66
CA LEU A 136 -4.85 -11.61 -17.80
C LEU A 136 -4.52 -12.89 -18.57
N ALA A 137 -5.02 -13.05 -19.79
CA ALA A 137 -4.69 -14.18 -20.64
C ALA A 137 -3.17 -14.32 -20.85
N ASN A 138 -2.47 -13.22 -21.11
CA ASN A 138 -1.01 -13.22 -21.26
C ASN A 138 -0.28 -13.61 -19.96
N PHE A 139 -0.79 -13.20 -18.79
CA PHE A 139 -0.22 -13.63 -17.51
C PHE A 139 -0.39 -15.13 -17.29
N ARG A 140 -1.58 -15.66 -17.58
CA ARG A 140 -1.87 -17.10 -17.46
C ARG A 140 -1.06 -17.95 -18.44
N GLU A 141 -0.89 -17.48 -19.69
CA GLU A 141 -0.05 -18.15 -20.69
C GLU A 141 1.40 -18.23 -20.23
N ARG A 142 1.97 -17.10 -19.77
CA ARG A 142 3.32 -17.09 -19.18
C ARG A 142 3.43 -18.05 -17.99
N TYR A 143 2.46 -18.02 -17.08
CA TYR A 143 2.43 -18.91 -15.91
C TYR A 143 2.42 -20.39 -16.32
N ALA A 144 1.63 -20.76 -17.32
CA ALA A 144 1.55 -22.14 -17.82
C ALA A 144 2.84 -22.62 -18.50
N HIS A 145 3.66 -21.70 -19.00
CA HIS A 145 4.96 -22.00 -19.61
C HIS A 145 6.15 -21.89 -18.65
N MET A 146 5.94 -21.42 -17.42
CA MET A 146 6.98 -21.47 -16.41
C MET A 146 7.25 -22.93 -16.03
N PRO A 147 8.52 -23.27 -15.73
CA PRO A 147 8.87 -24.60 -15.28
C PRO A 147 8.16 -24.95 -13.95
N GLY A 148 8.19 -26.24 -13.60
CA GLY A 148 7.24 -26.88 -12.68
C GLY A 148 7.21 -26.33 -11.25
N PRO A 149 6.45 -26.95 -10.33
CA PRO A 149 6.23 -26.45 -8.97
C PRO A 149 7.50 -26.14 -8.16
N GLU A 150 8.63 -26.78 -8.50
CA GLU A 150 9.96 -26.53 -7.91
C GLU A 150 10.46 -25.10 -8.15
N ASP A 151 10.08 -24.48 -9.27
CA ASP A 151 10.45 -23.11 -9.64
C ASP A 151 9.41 -22.06 -9.16
N ALA A 152 8.40 -22.50 -8.41
CA ALA A 152 7.35 -21.67 -7.81
C ALA A 152 6.76 -20.65 -8.82
N PRO A 153 6.01 -21.11 -9.83
CA PRO A 153 5.48 -20.26 -10.89
C PRO A 153 4.60 -19.14 -10.34
N PHE A 154 4.58 -18.01 -11.06
CA PHE A 154 3.88 -16.80 -10.64
C PHE A 154 3.25 -16.06 -11.82
N LEU A 155 2.13 -15.37 -11.57
CA LEU A 155 1.48 -14.54 -12.59
C LEU A 155 2.23 -13.20 -12.73
N TYR A 156 2.62 -12.63 -11.60
CA TYR A 156 3.10 -11.25 -11.50
C TYR A 156 4.56 -11.19 -11.04
N GLY A 157 5.45 -10.76 -11.93
CA GLY A 157 6.87 -10.52 -11.59
C GLY A 157 7.12 -9.17 -10.90
N THR A 158 6.09 -8.34 -10.79
CA THR A 158 6.14 -7.04 -10.11
C THR A 158 5.04 -7.00 -9.06
N HIS A 159 5.34 -6.44 -7.90
CA HIS A 159 4.40 -6.36 -6.78
C HIS A 159 3.51 -5.10 -6.88
N TYR A 160 2.35 -5.09 -6.23
CA TYR A 160 1.44 -3.92 -6.24
C TYR A 160 1.87 -2.78 -5.31
N SER A 161 2.86 -3.01 -4.45
CA SER A 161 3.44 -2.02 -3.54
C SER A 161 4.95 -2.21 -3.46
N THR A 162 5.71 -1.19 -3.85
CA THR A 162 7.17 -1.14 -3.82
C THR A 162 7.61 0.28 -3.43
N PRO A 163 8.85 0.48 -2.93
CA PRO A 163 9.37 1.82 -2.67
C PRO A 163 9.25 2.74 -3.90
N GLY A 164 9.58 2.22 -5.09
CA GLY A 164 9.46 2.96 -6.34
C GLY A 164 8.02 3.39 -6.67
N TYR A 165 7.02 2.57 -6.33
CA TYR A 165 5.61 2.89 -6.56
C TYR A 165 5.07 3.91 -5.56
N VAL A 166 5.47 3.82 -4.31
CA VAL A 166 5.13 4.81 -3.28
C VAL A 166 5.73 6.16 -3.66
N LEU A 167 7.02 6.17 -4.02
CA LEU A 167 7.70 7.40 -4.44
C LEU A 167 7.20 7.92 -5.78
N PHE A 168 6.71 7.07 -6.69
CA PHE A 168 6.01 7.51 -7.90
C PHE A 168 4.85 8.45 -7.55
N PHE A 169 4.04 8.12 -6.54
CA PHE A 169 2.96 9.00 -6.06
C PHE A 169 3.49 10.18 -5.25
N LEU A 170 4.49 9.97 -4.39
CA LEU A 170 4.94 10.97 -3.40
C LEU A 170 6.12 11.85 -3.86
N VAL A 171 6.58 11.76 -5.12
CA VAL A 171 7.77 12.49 -5.61
C VAL A 171 7.69 14.01 -5.39
N ARG A 172 6.49 14.60 -5.35
CA ARG A 172 6.26 16.02 -5.09
C ARG A 172 6.40 16.41 -3.61
N CYS A 173 6.15 15.46 -2.70
CA CYS A 173 6.27 15.64 -1.25
C CYS A 173 7.68 15.33 -0.76
N VAL A 174 8.27 14.23 -1.21
CA VAL A 174 9.56 13.69 -0.74
C VAL A 174 10.55 13.44 -1.90
N PRO A 175 10.87 14.46 -2.72
CA PRO A 175 11.75 14.32 -3.88
C PRO A 175 13.14 13.78 -3.53
N GLU A 176 13.65 14.09 -2.34
CA GLU A 176 14.91 13.56 -1.82
C GLU A 176 14.96 12.02 -1.82
N TYR A 177 13.87 11.34 -1.47
CA TYR A 177 13.83 9.87 -1.45
C TYR A 177 13.83 9.29 -2.86
N MET A 178 13.15 9.94 -3.81
CA MET A 178 13.22 9.54 -5.22
C MET A 178 14.64 9.67 -5.77
N LEU A 179 15.34 10.76 -5.43
CA LEU A 179 16.74 10.96 -5.84
C LEU A 179 17.66 9.88 -5.25
N CYS A 180 17.46 9.49 -3.99
CA CYS A 180 18.21 8.38 -3.39
C CYS A 180 17.97 7.07 -4.14
N LEU A 181 16.71 6.75 -4.47
CA LEU A 181 16.36 5.52 -5.18
C LEU A 181 16.92 5.49 -6.61
N GLN A 182 16.97 6.63 -7.28
CA GLN A 182 17.31 6.76 -8.72
C GLN A 182 18.72 7.34 -8.95
N ASN A 183 19.67 7.06 -8.04
CA ASN A 183 21.08 7.44 -8.16
C ASN A 183 21.31 8.94 -8.46
N GLY A 184 20.57 9.81 -7.77
CA GLY A 184 20.70 11.26 -7.84
C GLY A 184 19.97 11.92 -9.00
N LYS A 185 19.11 11.20 -9.74
CA LYS A 185 18.32 11.75 -10.85
C LYS A 185 16.84 11.40 -10.68
N PHE A 186 15.95 12.21 -11.24
CA PHE A 186 14.56 11.78 -11.38
C PHE A 186 14.41 10.80 -12.56
N ASP A 187 13.32 10.04 -12.56
CA ASP A 187 12.97 9.16 -13.67
C ASP A 187 12.68 9.97 -14.95
N ALA A 188 12.59 9.30 -16.10
CA ALA A 188 12.13 9.91 -17.33
C ALA A 188 10.74 10.54 -17.12
N ALA A 189 10.55 11.78 -17.58
CA ALA A 189 9.32 12.52 -17.40
C ALA A 189 8.07 11.73 -17.83
N ASP A 190 8.14 11.04 -18.97
CA ASP A 190 7.02 10.24 -19.50
C ASP A 190 6.64 9.03 -18.61
N ARG A 191 7.48 8.66 -17.64
CA ARG A 191 7.21 7.58 -16.67
C ARG A 191 6.79 8.09 -15.30
N MET A 192 6.83 9.39 -15.06
CA MET A 192 6.47 9.97 -13.77
C MET A 192 4.97 10.19 -13.63
N PHE A 193 4.52 10.30 -12.38
CA PHE A 193 3.11 10.50 -12.06
C PHE A 193 2.66 11.90 -12.49
N ASP A 194 2.07 12.00 -13.66
CA ASP A 194 1.55 13.26 -14.22
C ASP A 194 0.03 13.36 -14.15
N SER A 195 -0.68 12.25 -14.16
CA SER A 195 -2.14 12.21 -14.36
C SER A 195 -2.77 11.01 -13.65
N VAL A 196 -3.83 11.24 -12.89
CA VAL A 196 -4.58 10.17 -12.21
C VAL A 196 -5.24 9.23 -13.24
N ARG A 197 -5.80 9.82 -14.31
CA ARG A 197 -6.41 9.06 -15.41
C ARG A 197 -5.39 8.16 -16.11
N ASP A 198 -4.19 8.69 -16.37
CA ASP A 198 -3.16 7.93 -17.09
C ASP A 198 -2.55 6.85 -16.18
N ALA A 199 -2.42 7.12 -14.87
CA ALA A 199 -2.06 6.10 -13.89
C ALA A 199 -3.09 4.95 -13.84
N TRP A 200 -4.39 5.26 -13.80
CA TRP A 200 -5.46 4.25 -13.87
C TRP A 200 -5.43 3.45 -15.18
N THR A 201 -5.18 4.13 -16.30
CA THR A 201 -5.06 3.49 -17.62
C THR A 201 -3.84 2.57 -17.68
N SER A 202 -2.70 3.00 -17.10
CA SER A 202 -1.46 2.22 -17.03
C SER A 202 -1.68 0.92 -16.27
N VAL A 203 -2.22 0.98 -15.05
CA VAL A 203 -2.46 -0.21 -14.21
C VAL A 203 -3.47 -1.18 -14.82
N ARG A 204 -4.23 -0.79 -15.86
CA ARG A 204 -5.14 -1.69 -16.61
C ARG A 204 -4.54 -2.25 -17.90
N SER A 205 -3.51 -1.62 -18.46
CA SER A 205 -3.01 -1.91 -19.80
C SER A 205 -1.57 -2.39 -19.83
N ALA A 206 -0.68 -1.81 -19.03
CA ALA A 206 0.73 -2.20 -18.98
C ALA A 206 0.90 -3.56 -18.29
N SER A 207 1.81 -4.38 -18.79
CA SER A 207 2.09 -5.73 -18.26
C SER A 207 2.94 -5.71 -16.99
N THR A 208 3.67 -4.62 -16.75
CA THR A 208 4.55 -4.45 -15.59
C THR A 208 4.00 -3.46 -14.56
N ASP A 209 2.80 -2.91 -14.79
CA ASP A 209 2.16 -1.97 -13.87
C ASP A 209 0.99 -2.63 -13.13
N LEU A 210 1.24 -2.94 -11.86
CA LEU A 210 0.29 -3.62 -10.98
C LEU A 210 0.00 -2.81 -9.71
N LYS A 211 0.35 -1.51 -9.69
CA LYS A 211 0.20 -0.61 -8.54
C LYS A 211 -1.20 -0.65 -7.96
N GLU A 212 -1.31 -0.93 -6.66
CA GLU A 212 -2.43 -0.47 -5.84
C GLU A 212 -2.13 0.93 -5.29
N LEU A 213 -3.08 1.53 -4.60
CA LEU A 213 -2.97 2.89 -4.08
C LEU A 213 -2.32 2.95 -2.69
N ILE A 214 -2.01 4.18 -2.29
CA ILE A 214 -1.53 4.56 -0.95
C ILE A 214 -2.62 5.33 -0.19
N PRO A 215 -2.59 5.40 1.15
CA PRO A 215 -3.63 6.06 1.95
C PRO A 215 -3.86 7.53 1.61
N GLU A 216 -2.88 8.25 1.07
CA GLU A 216 -2.96 9.67 0.68
C GLU A 216 -4.05 9.95 -0.36
N PHE A 217 -4.48 8.93 -1.12
CA PHE A 217 -5.62 9.07 -2.03
C PHE A 217 -6.97 9.21 -1.30
N TYR A 218 -7.01 8.93 0.01
CA TYR A 218 -8.22 8.82 0.82
C TYR A 218 -8.19 9.65 2.12
N ASP A 219 -7.07 10.28 2.43
CA ASP A 219 -6.91 11.13 3.61
C ASP A 219 -5.90 12.26 3.37
N GLY A 220 -6.12 13.40 4.03
CA GLY A 220 -5.35 14.63 3.85
C GLY A 220 -5.89 15.58 2.77
N ASP A 221 -5.12 16.64 2.49
CA ASP A 221 -5.53 17.77 1.63
C ASP A 221 -5.07 17.62 0.16
N GLY A 222 -4.52 16.46 -0.22
CA GLY A 222 -4.04 16.20 -1.58
C GLY A 222 -2.69 16.84 -1.90
N GLU A 223 -1.85 17.14 -0.90
CA GLU A 223 -0.54 17.77 -1.09
C GLU A 223 0.36 17.01 -2.08
N PHE A 224 0.28 15.68 -2.11
CA PHE A 224 1.06 14.83 -3.03
C PHE A 224 0.74 15.06 -4.52
N LEU A 225 -0.38 15.71 -4.83
CA LEU A 225 -0.78 16.07 -6.18
C LEU A 225 -0.24 17.44 -6.61
N VAL A 226 0.33 18.23 -5.69
CA VAL A 226 0.74 19.62 -5.94
C VAL A 226 2.26 19.71 -5.90
N ASN A 227 2.86 20.27 -6.95
CA ASN A 227 4.28 20.57 -7.01
C ASN A 227 4.62 21.90 -6.32
N GLY A 228 4.19 22.06 -5.06
CA GLY A 228 4.36 23.31 -4.30
C GLY A 228 5.83 23.66 -4.02
N ARG A 229 6.72 22.67 -4.07
CA ARG A 229 8.19 22.82 -3.90
C ARG A 229 8.91 23.17 -5.21
N ASN A 230 8.20 23.29 -6.34
CA ASN A 230 8.79 23.51 -7.67
C ASN A 230 9.88 22.48 -8.01
N VAL A 231 9.63 21.21 -7.70
CA VAL A 231 10.54 20.10 -8.01
C VAL A 231 10.78 20.02 -9.53
N PRO A 232 12.04 19.93 -10.00
CA PRO A 232 12.35 19.90 -11.43
C PRO A 232 12.12 18.51 -12.01
N LEU A 233 10.85 18.14 -12.19
CA LEU A 233 10.41 16.86 -12.74
C LEU A 233 10.67 16.71 -14.25
N GLY A 234 11.24 17.71 -14.92
CA GLY A 234 11.59 17.61 -16.33
C GLY A 234 10.42 17.84 -17.29
N VAL A 235 10.60 17.40 -18.53
CA VAL A 235 9.72 17.67 -19.68
C VAL A 235 9.51 16.37 -20.44
N THR A 236 8.26 16.06 -20.77
CA THR A 236 7.88 14.87 -21.55
C THR A 236 8.39 14.95 -22.98
N GLN A 237 8.35 13.84 -23.71
CA GLN A 237 8.69 13.83 -25.14
C GLN A 237 7.76 14.74 -25.98
N ALA A 238 6.54 14.98 -25.50
CA ALA A 238 5.59 15.91 -26.11
C ALA A 238 5.91 17.39 -25.82
N GLY A 239 6.96 17.68 -25.05
CA GLY A 239 7.34 19.05 -24.69
C GLY A 239 6.58 19.62 -23.49
N GLU A 240 5.80 18.80 -22.78
CA GLU A 240 5.05 19.24 -21.60
C GLU A 240 5.92 19.20 -20.35
N ARG A 241 6.02 20.34 -19.65
CA ARG A 241 6.71 20.40 -18.36
C ARG A 241 5.83 19.77 -17.28
N LEU A 242 6.42 18.87 -16.51
CA LEU A 242 5.74 18.26 -15.36
C LEU A 242 5.62 19.25 -14.20
N GLY A 243 4.40 19.35 -13.67
CA GLY A 243 4.02 20.24 -12.57
C GLY A 243 3.09 19.54 -11.60
N ASP A 244 1.97 20.17 -11.25
CA ASP A 244 0.88 19.54 -10.51
C ASP A 244 0.30 18.35 -11.29
N VAL A 245 -0.22 17.37 -10.56
CA VAL A 245 -0.87 16.19 -11.16
C VAL A 245 -2.19 16.61 -11.80
N LYS A 246 -2.41 16.18 -13.04
CA LYS A 246 -3.67 16.33 -13.77
C LYS A 246 -4.77 15.51 -13.10
N LEU A 247 -5.78 16.22 -12.59
CA LEU A 247 -6.93 15.65 -11.91
C LEU A 247 -8.03 15.26 -12.91
N PRO A 248 -8.90 14.30 -12.55
CA PRO A 248 -10.10 14.01 -13.34
C PRO A 248 -11.06 15.20 -13.36
N PRO A 249 -11.90 15.36 -14.40
CA PRO A 249 -12.79 16.53 -14.54
C PRO A 249 -13.75 16.74 -13.36
N TRP A 250 -14.19 15.66 -12.72
CA TRP A 250 -15.08 15.73 -11.55
C TRP A 250 -14.42 16.30 -10.27
N ALA A 251 -13.09 16.47 -10.24
CA ALA A 251 -12.36 17.02 -9.11
C ALA A 251 -11.96 18.47 -9.36
N ARG A 252 -12.43 19.38 -8.49
CA ARG A 252 -12.16 20.81 -8.64
C ARG A 252 -10.74 21.22 -8.26
N ASN A 253 -10.14 20.49 -7.33
CA ASN A 253 -8.80 20.72 -6.79
C ASN A 253 -8.34 19.45 -6.01
N PRO A 254 -7.08 19.36 -5.59
CA PRO A 254 -6.54 18.19 -4.90
C PRO A 254 -7.31 17.76 -3.64
N ALA A 255 -7.74 18.71 -2.82
CA ALA A 255 -8.52 18.40 -1.62
C ALA A 255 -9.92 17.86 -1.97
N ASP A 256 -10.59 18.42 -3.00
CA ASP A 256 -11.87 17.91 -3.51
C ASP A 256 -11.70 16.51 -4.12
N PHE A 257 -10.57 16.23 -4.78
CA PHE A 257 -10.22 14.90 -5.28
C PHE A 257 -10.14 13.87 -4.15
N VAL A 258 -9.29 14.11 -3.14
CA VAL A 258 -9.11 13.19 -2.00
C VAL A 258 -10.43 12.99 -1.25
N LYS A 259 -11.18 14.06 -1.01
CA LYS A 259 -12.50 13.97 -0.37
C LYS A 259 -13.48 13.09 -1.14
N ARG A 260 -13.51 13.19 -2.47
CA ARG A 260 -14.41 12.37 -3.32
C ARG A 260 -13.94 10.92 -3.39
N CYS A 261 -12.64 10.67 -3.45
CA CYS A 261 -12.08 9.32 -3.32
C CYS A 261 -12.45 8.70 -1.97
N ARG A 262 -12.35 9.46 -0.87
CA ARG A 262 -12.79 9.00 0.45
C ARG A 262 -14.29 8.72 0.50
N ALA A 263 -15.11 9.58 -0.09
CA ALA A 263 -16.55 9.33 -0.19
C ALA A 263 -16.87 8.05 -1.01
N ALA A 264 -16.13 7.79 -2.09
CA ALA A 264 -16.27 6.56 -2.86
C ALA A 264 -15.87 5.33 -2.03
N LEU A 265 -14.74 5.39 -1.30
CA LEU A 265 -14.28 4.32 -0.41
C LEU A 265 -15.31 4.02 0.70
N GLU A 266 -15.97 5.03 1.25
CA GLU A 266 -16.98 4.88 2.30
C GLU A 266 -18.40 4.59 1.77
N SER A 267 -18.59 4.52 0.45
CA SER A 267 -19.90 4.23 -0.14
C SER A 267 -20.45 2.87 0.30
N ASP A 268 -21.78 2.72 0.27
CA ASP A 268 -22.41 1.42 0.52
C ASP A 268 -22.00 0.37 -0.53
N TYR A 269 -21.73 0.80 -1.77
CA TYR A 269 -21.25 -0.08 -2.84
C TYR A 269 -19.93 -0.75 -2.47
N VAL A 270 -18.96 0.03 -1.99
CA VAL A 270 -17.64 -0.46 -1.56
C VAL A 270 -17.74 -1.21 -0.25
N SER A 271 -18.46 -0.69 0.73
CA SER A 271 -18.66 -1.34 2.04
C SER A 271 -19.18 -2.78 1.88
N ALA A 272 -20.11 -3.01 0.95
CA ALA A 272 -20.66 -4.33 0.68
C ALA A 272 -19.66 -5.31 0.01
N ARG A 273 -18.52 -4.84 -0.51
CA ARG A 273 -17.60 -5.61 -1.37
C ARG A 273 -16.14 -5.60 -0.92
N LEU A 274 -15.75 -4.69 -0.03
CA LEU A 274 -14.37 -4.47 0.38
C LEU A 274 -13.70 -5.73 0.97
N HIS A 275 -14.48 -6.57 1.65
CA HIS A 275 -14.02 -7.86 2.17
C HIS A 275 -13.36 -8.76 1.11
N HIS A 276 -13.79 -8.69 -0.16
CA HIS A 276 -13.15 -9.46 -1.25
C HIS A 276 -11.74 -8.97 -1.57
N TRP A 277 -11.51 -7.65 -1.53
CA TRP A 277 -10.17 -7.10 -1.73
C TRP A 277 -9.29 -7.39 -0.51
N ILE A 278 -9.86 -7.36 0.69
CA ILE A 278 -9.15 -7.79 1.91
C ILE A 278 -8.72 -9.25 1.80
N ASP A 279 -9.54 -10.15 1.24
CA ASP A 279 -9.15 -11.54 0.99
C ASP A 279 -7.94 -11.66 0.06
N LEU A 280 -7.83 -10.79 -0.95
CA LEU A 280 -6.71 -10.77 -1.90
C LEU A 280 -5.42 -10.20 -1.29
N VAL A 281 -5.51 -9.23 -0.37
CA VAL A 281 -4.32 -8.54 0.14
C VAL A 281 -3.86 -9.06 1.50
N PHE A 282 -4.80 -9.36 2.41
CA PHE A 282 -4.51 -9.78 3.78
C PHE A 282 -5.10 -11.15 4.14
N GLY A 283 -5.95 -11.73 3.28
CA GLY A 283 -6.77 -12.87 3.64
C GLY A 283 -6.47 -14.15 2.88
N CYS A 284 -7.49 -15.00 2.77
CA CYS A 284 -7.31 -16.39 2.34
C CYS A 284 -6.85 -16.51 0.88
N LYS A 285 -7.04 -15.47 0.05
CA LYS A 285 -6.73 -15.43 -1.39
C LYS A 285 -5.41 -14.73 -1.73
N GLN A 286 -4.59 -14.39 -0.73
CA GLN A 286 -3.32 -13.67 -0.92
C GLN A 286 -2.30 -14.37 -1.83
N ARG A 287 -2.42 -15.70 -1.94
CA ARG A 287 -1.60 -16.54 -2.85
C ARG A 287 -2.51 -17.60 -3.47
N SER A 288 -3.40 -17.17 -4.35
CA SER A 288 -4.42 -18.03 -4.98
C SER A 288 -4.35 -17.95 -6.49
N ILE A 289 -4.12 -19.08 -7.16
CA ILE A 289 -4.14 -19.16 -8.63
C ILE A 289 -5.56 -19.02 -9.18
N ASP A 290 -6.57 -19.55 -8.46
CA ASP A 290 -7.97 -19.49 -8.87
C ASP A 290 -8.52 -18.06 -8.86
N ASP A 291 -7.93 -17.20 -8.01
CA ASP A 291 -8.25 -15.77 -7.91
C ASP A 291 -7.25 -14.88 -8.67
N ASP A 292 -6.38 -15.49 -9.51
CA ASP A 292 -5.35 -14.81 -10.29
C ASP A 292 -4.43 -13.93 -9.46
N ASN A 293 -4.04 -14.36 -8.26
CA ASN A 293 -3.37 -13.53 -7.26
C ASN A 293 -2.07 -14.18 -6.76
N VAL A 294 -1.16 -14.49 -7.69
CA VAL A 294 0.14 -15.12 -7.38
C VAL A 294 1.27 -14.21 -7.87
N PHE A 295 2.00 -13.64 -6.92
CA PHE A 295 3.19 -12.79 -7.14
C PHE A 295 4.47 -13.61 -7.12
N HIS A 296 5.58 -12.97 -7.47
CA HIS A 296 6.90 -13.58 -7.41
C HIS A 296 7.17 -14.18 -6.01
N PRO A 297 7.74 -15.40 -5.90
CA PRO A 297 7.88 -16.12 -4.63
C PRO A 297 8.58 -15.33 -3.52
N LEU A 298 9.61 -14.56 -3.88
CA LEU A 298 10.39 -13.74 -2.93
C LEU A 298 9.58 -12.61 -2.27
N THR A 299 8.41 -12.27 -2.81
CA THR A 299 7.53 -11.27 -2.18
C THR A 299 6.79 -11.82 -0.96
N TYR A 300 6.70 -13.15 -0.81
CA TYR A 300 5.97 -13.78 0.28
C TYR A 300 6.88 -14.08 1.47
N GLU A 301 6.34 -13.85 2.66
CA GLU A 301 7.02 -14.16 3.91
C GLU A 301 7.38 -15.66 3.99
N GLY A 302 8.65 -15.96 4.30
CA GLY A 302 9.10 -17.32 4.59
C GLY A 302 9.52 -18.15 3.37
N THR A 303 9.50 -17.58 2.16
CA THR A 303 10.02 -18.26 0.95
C THR A 303 11.53 -18.49 1.02
N VAL A 304 12.29 -17.57 1.63
CA VAL A 304 13.74 -17.67 1.81
C VAL A 304 14.10 -17.40 3.26
N ASP A 305 14.98 -18.24 3.81
CA ASP A 305 15.58 -18.07 5.13
C ASP A 305 16.97 -17.46 4.97
N LEU A 306 17.04 -16.12 5.04
CA LEU A 306 18.28 -15.36 4.82
C LEU A 306 19.40 -15.74 5.79
N ASP A 307 19.04 -16.15 7.02
CA ASP A 307 20.02 -16.55 8.04
C ASP A 307 20.70 -17.88 7.68
N LYS A 308 20.09 -18.70 6.80
CA LYS A 308 20.68 -19.95 6.28
C LYS A 308 21.47 -19.78 4.99
N VAL A 309 21.43 -18.62 4.36
CA VAL A 309 22.25 -18.32 3.18
C VAL A 309 23.70 -18.13 3.65
N GLY A 310 24.60 -19.03 3.23
CA GLY A 310 26.00 -19.04 3.68
C GLY A 310 26.89 -18.02 2.98
N GLU A 311 26.56 -17.66 1.73
CA GLU A 311 27.28 -16.67 0.94
C GLU A 311 26.73 -15.26 1.21
N GLU A 312 27.55 -14.37 1.76
CA GLU A 312 27.14 -13.00 2.10
C GLU A 312 26.64 -12.22 0.88
N ARG A 313 27.29 -12.39 -0.28
CA ARG A 313 26.87 -11.73 -1.53
C ARG A 313 25.47 -12.15 -1.98
N GLU A 314 25.17 -13.44 -1.86
CA GLU A 314 23.87 -13.99 -2.20
C GLU A 314 22.80 -13.47 -1.23
N ARG A 315 23.12 -13.45 0.07
CA ARG A 315 22.25 -12.87 1.09
C ARG A 315 21.93 -11.40 0.79
N THR A 316 22.94 -10.57 0.55
CA THR A 316 22.74 -9.14 0.23
C THR A 316 21.91 -8.95 -1.04
N ALA A 317 22.11 -9.78 -2.06
CA ALA A 317 21.33 -9.71 -3.30
C ALA A 317 19.84 -10.06 -3.07
N LEU A 318 19.58 -11.09 -2.26
CA LEU A 318 18.22 -11.49 -1.89
C LEU A 318 17.53 -10.43 -1.02
N GLU A 319 18.24 -9.86 -0.04
CA GLU A 319 17.74 -8.75 0.78
C GLU A 319 17.33 -7.56 -0.08
N LEU A 320 18.22 -7.11 -0.98
CA LEU A 320 17.93 -6.02 -1.90
C LEU A 320 16.72 -6.33 -2.79
N GLN A 321 16.60 -7.57 -3.27
CA GLN A 321 15.47 -7.98 -4.10
C GLN A 321 14.15 -7.93 -3.32
N ILE A 322 14.14 -8.35 -2.06
CA ILE A 322 12.97 -8.33 -1.18
C ILE A 322 12.57 -6.88 -0.84
N ASP A 323 13.55 -6.02 -0.55
CA ASP A 323 13.30 -4.64 -0.14
C ASP A 323 12.83 -3.75 -1.30
N GLU A 324 13.39 -3.93 -2.50
CA GLU A 324 13.13 -3.04 -3.64
C GLU A 324 11.96 -3.50 -4.53
N PHE A 325 11.71 -4.80 -4.64
CA PHE A 325 10.72 -5.35 -5.59
C PHE A 325 9.40 -5.79 -4.95
N GLY A 326 9.23 -5.44 -3.67
CA GLY A 326 7.96 -5.46 -2.97
C GLY A 326 7.78 -6.66 -2.05
N GLN A 327 7.10 -6.39 -0.94
CA GLN A 327 6.82 -7.38 0.09
C GLN A 327 5.30 -7.52 0.22
N THR A 328 4.77 -8.73 0.18
CA THR A 328 3.35 -9.01 0.43
C THR A 328 3.06 -8.78 1.93
N PRO A 329 1.96 -8.12 2.32
CA PRO A 329 1.59 -7.95 3.73
C PRO A 329 1.46 -9.29 4.45
N ARG A 330 1.67 -9.31 5.76
CA ARG A 330 1.43 -10.53 6.54
C ARG A 330 -0.02 -10.98 6.38
N LYS A 331 -0.24 -12.27 6.13
CA LYS A 331 -1.58 -12.86 6.06
C LYS A 331 -2.25 -12.79 7.43
N LEU A 332 -3.38 -12.10 7.51
CA LEU A 332 -4.15 -11.90 8.73
C LEU A 332 -5.32 -12.88 8.84
N PHE A 333 -5.94 -13.23 7.71
CA PHE A 333 -7.13 -14.08 7.68
C PHE A 333 -6.90 -15.35 6.86
N PHE A 334 -7.31 -16.49 7.43
CA PHE A 334 -7.17 -17.80 6.78
C PHE A 334 -8.48 -18.34 6.20
N ALA A 335 -9.61 -17.79 6.64
CA ALA A 335 -10.93 -18.01 6.07
C ALA A 335 -11.39 -16.77 5.29
N PRO A 336 -12.42 -16.88 4.44
CA PRO A 336 -13.00 -15.72 3.76
C PRO A 336 -13.39 -14.63 4.75
N HIS A 337 -13.00 -13.38 4.45
CA HIS A 337 -13.26 -12.25 5.29
C HIS A 337 -14.76 -11.98 5.39
N VAL A 338 -15.21 -11.62 6.59
CA VAL A 338 -16.62 -11.31 6.83
C VAL A 338 -17.07 -10.09 6.02
N ARG A 339 -18.34 -10.09 5.61
CA ARG A 339 -18.97 -8.93 4.95
C ARG A 339 -19.34 -7.87 5.99
N ARG A 340 -19.22 -6.60 5.61
CA ARG A 340 -19.71 -5.45 6.39
C ARG A 340 -21.23 -5.36 6.33
#